data_AF-A0A4S4BII4-F1
#
_entry.id   AF-A0A4S4BII4-F1
#
_cell.length_a   1.000
_cell.length_b   1.000
_cell.length_c   1.000
_cell.angle_alpha   90.00
_cell.angle_beta   90.00
_cell.angle_gamma   90.00
#
_symmetry.space_group_name_H-M   'P 1'
#
loop_
_entity.id
_entity.type
_entity.pdbx_description
1 polymer ?
#
loop_
_entity_poly.entity_id
_entity_poly.type
_entity_poly.pdbx_seq_one_letter_code
_entity_poly.pdbx_strand_id
1 'polypeptide(L)' 'MLYAEFKRKLRRAYPDNHIAFSSNVAQHLAQVGPLKLYTNAGSEAIYGLMNAVSVGRATGIE' A
#
# COMPACT_ATOMS: atom_id res chain seq x y z
N MET A 1 4.65 10.34 1.58
CA MET A 1 3.75 9.83 2.63
C MET A 1 4.57 9.21 3.74
N LEU A 2 4.20 9.42 5.01
CA LEU A 2 4.82 8.76 6.16
C LEU A 2 4.30 7.32 6.30
N TYR A 3 5.11 6.43 6.88
CA TYR A 3 4.71 5.03 7.07
C TYR A 3 3.43 4.87 7.91
N ALA A 4 3.23 5.73 8.90
CA ALA A 4 2.01 5.74 9.71
C ALA A 4 0.76 6.09 8.89
N GLU A 5 0.86 7.07 8.00
CA GLU A 5 -0.23 7.47 7.10
C GLU A 5 -0.57 6.36 6.13
N PHE A 6 0.45 5.73 5.54
CA PHE A 6 0.28 4.57 4.64
C PHE A 6 -0.47 3.42 5.31
N LYS A 7 -0.10 3.07 6.55
CA LYS A 7 -0.81 2.04 7.34
C LYS A 7 -2.26 2.42 7.61
N ARG A 8 -2.52 3.66 8.01
CA ARG A 8 -3.88 4.15 8.32
C ARG A 8 -4.78 4.07 7.08
N LYS A 9 -4.27 4.58 5.97
CA LYS A 9 -4.90 4.57 4.65
C LYS A 9 -5.30 3.15 4.22
N LEU A 10 -4.38 2.20 4.31
CA LEU A 10 -4.66 0.81 3.93
C LEU A 10 -5.62 0.08 4.87
N ARG A 11 -5.54 0.30 6.18
CA ARG A 11 -6.51 -0.28 7.13
C ARG A 11 -7.93 0.26 6.89
N ARG A 12 -8.05 1.52 6.48
CA ARG A 12 -9.36 2.11 6.13
C ARG A 12 -9.92 1.52 4.84
N ALA A 13 -9.06 1.32 3.83
CA ALA A 13 -9.48 0.76 2.54
C ALA A 13 -9.77 -0.75 2.59
N TYR A 14 -9.11 -1.49 3.49
CA TYR A 14 -9.26 -2.93 3.64
C TYR A 14 -9.49 -3.32 5.12
N PRO A 15 -10.64 -2.93 5.71
CA PRO A 15 -10.89 -3.08 7.14
C PRO A 15 -10.95 -4.54 7.61
N ASP A 16 -11.47 -5.43 6.76
CA ASP A 16 -11.70 -6.84 7.10
C ASP A 16 -10.55 -7.77 6.64
N ASN A 17 -9.52 -7.22 6.00
CA ASN A 17 -8.43 -8.01 5.47
C ASN A 17 -7.26 -8.03 6.45
N HIS A 18 -6.59 -9.18 6.55
CA HIS A 18 -5.29 -9.24 7.17
C HIS A 18 -4.25 -8.55 6.26
N ILE A 19 -3.63 -7.48 6.78
CA ILE A 19 -2.64 -6.70 6.03
C ILE A 19 -1.26 -6.86 6.68
N ALA A 20 -0.31 -7.42 5.95
CA ALA A 20 1.09 -7.47 6.36
C ALA A 20 1.80 -6.21 5.86
N PHE A 21 2.45 -5.45 6.74
CA PHE A 21 3.16 -4.22 6.40
C PHE A 21 4.67 -4.38 6.52
N SER A 22 5.41 -3.75 5.61
CA SER A 22 6.86 -3.60 5.68
C SER A 22 7.29 -2.22 5.17
N SER A 23 8.45 -1.75 5.60
CA SER A 23 8.97 -0.44 5.21
C SER A 23 10.48 -0.47 5.17
N ASN A 24 11.06 0.24 4.21
CA ASN A 24 12.47 0.62 4.21
C ASN A 24 12.59 2.16 4.06
N VAL A 25 13.81 2.68 3.89
CA VAL A 25 14.07 4.12 3.80
C VAL A 25 13.43 4.75 2.56
N ALA A 26 13.31 4.00 1.47
CA ALA A 26 12.84 4.51 0.18
C ALA A 26 11.35 4.25 -0.08
N GLN A 27 10.76 3.22 0.52
CA GLN A 27 9.42 2.72 0.18
C GLN A 27 8.68 2.09 1.37
N HIS A 28 7.36 2.21 1.35
CA HIS A 28 6.45 1.47 2.22
C HIS A 28 5.68 0.45 1.39
N LEU A 29 5.48 -0.73 1.96
CA LEU A 29 4.92 -1.90 1.32
C LEU A 29 3.85 -2.52 2.21
N ALA A 30 2.81 -3.05 1.57
CA ALA A 30 1.78 -3.84 2.23
C ALA A 30 1.35 -5.00 1.34
N GLN A 31 0.92 -6.09 1.97
CA GLN A 31 0.34 -7.24 1.29
C GLN A 31 -1.04 -7.52 1.85
N VAL A 32 -2.01 -7.64 0.94
CA VAL A 32 -3.42 -7.92 1.19
C VAL A 32 -3.80 -9.13 0.34
N GLY A 33 -3.65 -10.34 0.89
CA GLY A 33 -3.80 -11.57 0.10
C GLY A 33 -2.82 -11.61 -1.09
N PRO A 34 -3.30 -11.72 -2.35
CA PRO A 34 -2.46 -11.70 -3.56
C PRO A 34 -2.09 -10.28 -4.03
N LEU A 35 -2.65 -9.23 -3.42
CA LEU A 35 -2.41 -7.85 -3.78
C LEU A 35 -1.22 -7.30 -2.97
N LYS A 36 -0.25 -6.72 -3.66
CA LYS A 36 0.89 -6.02 -3.07
C LYS A 36 0.77 -4.53 -3.36
N LEU A 37 0.70 -3.73 -2.30
CA LEU A 37 0.54 -2.28 -2.37
C LEU A 37 1.85 -1.62 -1.94
N TYR A 38 2.27 -0.56 -2.63
CA TYR A 38 3.49 0.15 -2.28
C TYR A 38 3.40 1.66 -2.53
N THR A 39 4.20 2.42 -1.81
CA THR A 39 4.40 3.86 -2.04
C THR A 39 5.86 4.22 -1.83
N ASN A 40 6.33 5.25 -2.52
CA ASN A 40 7.68 5.77 -2.35
C ASN A 40 7.69 6.84 -1.26
N ALA A 41 8.78 6.92 -0.50
CA ALA A 41 9.04 8.01 0.43
C ALA A 41 8.94 9.34 -0.34
N GLY A 42 8.10 10.26 0.14
CA GLY A 42 7.81 11.52 -0.54
C GLY A 42 6.69 11.49 -1.61
N SER A 43 6.18 10.32 -2.02
CA SER A 43 5.00 10.23 -2.88
C SER A 43 3.72 10.13 -2.06
N GLU A 44 2.61 10.66 -2.57
CA GLU A 44 1.26 10.44 -2.02
C GLU A 44 0.51 9.30 -2.71
N ALA A 45 1.06 8.80 -3.82
CA ALA A 45 0.46 7.73 -4.60
C ALA A 45 0.72 6.36 -3.94
N ILE A 46 -0.32 5.52 -3.91
CA ILE A 46 -0.18 4.09 -3.60
C ILE A 46 -0.40 3.31 -4.90
N TYR A 47 0.51 2.40 -5.20
CA TYR A 47 0.52 1.56 -6.40
C TYR A 47 0.18 0.12 -6.03
N GLY A 48 -0.53 -0.59 -6.91
CA GLY A 48 -0.89 -1.99 -6.72
C GLY A 48 -0.23 -2.91 -7.73
N LEU A 49 0.26 -4.04 -7.24
CA LEU A 49 0.71 -5.19 -8.02
C LEU A 49 -0.13 -6.40 -7.63
N MET A 50 -0.60 -7.17 -8.62
CA MET A 50 -1.20 -8.47 -8.40
C MET A 50 -0.38 -9.49 -9.18
N ASN A 51 0.16 -10.51 -8.51
CA ASN A 51 1.04 -11.52 -9.14
C ASN A 51 2.17 -10.89 -9.98
N ALA A 52 2.85 -9.87 -9.44
CA ALA A 52 3.91 -9.09 -10.10
C ALA A 52 3.48 -8.27 -11.34
N VAL A 53 2.19 -8.26 -11.69
CA VAL A 53 1.63 -7.42 -12.75
C VAL A 53 1.10 -6.13 -12.13
N SER A 54 1.44 -4.99 -12.75
CA SER A 54 0.88 -3.70 -12.35
C SER A 54 -0.62 -3.67 -12.61
N VAL A 55 -1.41 -3.51 -11.55
CA VAL A 55 -2.87 -3.36 -11.62
C VAL A 55 -3.30 -1.89 -11.51
N GLY A 56 -2.33 -0.98 -11.57
CA GLY A 56 -2.55 0.47 -11.60
C GLY A 56 -2.29 1.18 -10.27
N ARG A 57 -2.71 2.44 -10.23
CA ARG A 57 -2.68 3.27 -9.03
C ARG A 57 -3.93 2.95 -8.20
N ALA A 58 -3.77 2.71 -6.91
CA ALA A 58 -4.89 2.58 -5.99
C ALA A 58 -5.49 3.96 -5.72
N THR A 59 -6.20 4.50 -6.71
CA THR A 59 -7.04 5.70 -6.61
C THR A 59 -8.27 5.34 -5.78
N GLY A 60 -8.33 5.82 -4.53
CA GLY A 60 -9.42 5.50 -3.60
C GLY A 60 -8.96 5.28 -2.16
N ILE A 61 -7.64 5.28 -1.90
CA ILE A 61 -7.14 5.25 -0.54
C ILE A 61 -7.02 6.68 0.01
N GLU A 62 -8.13 7.18 0.53
CA GLU A 62 -8.24 8.46 1.25
C GLU A 62 -7.83 8.34 2.73
#